data_AF-A0A8T6CMG3-F1
#
_entry.id   AF-A0A8T6CMG3-F1
#
_cell.length_a   1.000
_cell.length_b   1.000
_cell.length_c   1.000
_cell.angle_alpha   90.00
_cell.angle_beta   90.00
_cell.angle_gamma   90.00
#
_symmetry.space_group_name_H-M   'P 1'
#
loop_
_entity.id
_entity.type
_entity.pdbx_description
1 polymer ?
#
loop_
_entity_poly.entity_id
_entity_poly.type
_entity_poly.pdbx_seq_one_letter_code
_entity_poly.pdbx_strand_id
1 'polypeptide(L)'
;ASPFTRSRSTAACTTTRRSSRSTSVQPSEYFLRQCVLSMEADEELAADVMERYGNDIMVISTDYPHPDSAFPHAMDEFFELDLPDESRRKVLWDNCARLYALES
;
A
#
# COMPACT_ATOMS: atom_id res chain seq x y z
N ALA A 1 13.93 23.59 18.34
CA ALA A 1 13.87 22.62 17.23
C ALA A 1 12.83 23.12 16.24
N SER A 2 13.26 23.46 15.01
CA SER A 2 12.39 24.12 14.01
C SER A 2 11.34 23.16 13.44
N PRO A 3 10.13 23.65 13.11
CA PRO A 3 9.15 22.88 12.37
C PRO A 3 9.57 22.80 10.90
N PHE A 4 9.68 21.60 10.37
CA PHE A 4 9.93 21.35 8.95
C PHE A 4 8.67 21.75 8.16
N THR A 5 8.71 22.93 7.54
CA THR A 5 7.65 23.43 6.68
C THR A 5 7.50 22.52 5.45
N ARG A 6 6.28 22.02 5.20
CA ARG A 6 5.93 21.36 3.93
C ARG A 6 6.09 22.36 2.79
N SER A 7 7.22 22.31 2.09
CA SER A 7 7.35 22.88 0.77
C SER A 7 6.51 22.05 -0.20
N ARG A 8 5.33 22.56 -0.58
CA ARG A 8 4.58 22.06 -1.74
C ARG A 8 5.36 22.48 -2.99
N SER A 9 6.30 21.65 -3.41
CA SER A 9 6.92 21.79 -4.72
C SER A 9 6.01 21.12 -5.76
N THR A 10 5.29 21.92 -6.54
CA THR A 10 4.60 21.48 -7.76
C THR A 10 5.66 21.27 -8.85
N ALA A 11 6.43 20.18 -8.75
CA ALA A 11 7.35 19.80 -9.80
C ALA A 11 6.61 18.97 -10.85
N ALA A 12 6.17 19.63 -11.93
CA ALA A 12 5.90 18.94 -13.18
C ALA A 12 7.16 18.15 -13.57
N CYS A 13 7.02 16.86 -13.86
CA CYS A 13 8.12 15.96 -14.22
C CYS A 13 8.92 16.56 -15.40
N THR A 14 10.07 17.17 -15.08
CA THR A 14 10.95 17.83 -16.05
C THR A 14 12.35 17.25 -15.89
N THR A 15 12.53 15.97 -16.20
CA THR A 15 13.87 15.37 -16.36
C THR A 15 13.82 14.32 -17.47
N THR A 16 14.50 14.67 -18.57
CA THR A 16 15.00 13.85 -19.69
C THR A 16 14.05 12.79 -20.27
N ARG A 17 13.20 13.20 -21.22
CA ARG A 17 12.17 12.37 -21.87
C ARG A 17 12.73 11.64 -23.11
N ARG A 18 12.90 10.30 -23.05
CA ARG A 18 12.45 9.45 -24.17
C ARG A 18 10.94 9.66 -24.28
N SER A 19 10.36 9.67 -25.48
CA SER A 19 9.00 10.17 -25.81
C SER A 19 7.82 9.48 -25.09
N SER A 20 7.75 9.53 -23.77
CA SER A 20 6.61 9.10 -22.97
C SER A 20 5.45 10.09 -23.19
N ARG A 21 4.21 9.61 -23.35
CA ARG A 21 3.04 10.50 -23.47
C ARG A 21 2.86 11.29 -22.17
N SER A 22 2.49 12.57 -22.28
CA SER A 22 2.24 13.41 -21.10
C SER A 22 0.94 12.96 -20.43
N THR A 23 0.95 12.72 -19.12
CA THR A 23 -0.25 12.44 -18.33
C THR A 23 -0.86 13.73 -17.79
N SER A 24 -2.16 13.73 -17.46
CA SER A 24 -2.87 14.93 -16.99
C SER A 24 -2.65 15.20 -15.49
N VAL A 25 -2.34 14.18 -14.70
CA VAL A 25 -1.95 14.32 -13.28
C VAL A 25 -0.63 13.62 -12.98
N GLN A 26 -0.16 13.75 -11.73
CA GLN A 26 1.08 13.12 -11.29
C GLN A 26 0.94 11.59 -11.29
N PRO A 27 2.01 10.83 -11.63
CA PRO A 27 1.98 9.37 -11.59
C PRO A 27 1.54 8.79 -10.24
N SER A 28 1.93 9.41 -9.13
CA SER A 28 1.53 9.01 -7.78
C SER A 28 0.02 9.07 -7.57
N GLU A 29 -0.67 10.04 -8.17
CA GLU A 29 -2.12 10.19 -8.04
C GLU A 29 -2.86 9.09 -8.81
N TYR A 30 -2.34 8.67 -9.97
CA TYR A 30 -2.87 7.48 -10.64
C TYR A 30 -2.62 6.22 -9.83
N PHE A 31 -1.42 6.07 -9.26
CA PHE A 31 -1.04 4.91 -8.47
C PHE A 31 -1.97 4.73 -7.26
N LEU A 32 -2.11 5.77 -6.43
CA LEU A 32 -2.95 5.70 -5.22
C LEU A 32 -4.43 5.51 -5.53
N ARG A 33 -4.88 5.84 -6.74
CA ARG A 33 -6.27 5.64 -7.17
C ARG A 33 -6.53 4.26 -7.76
N GLN A 34 -5.54 3.65 -8.44
CA GLN A 34 -5.78 2.53 -9.35
C GLN A 34 -4.94 1.29 -9.06
N CYS A 35 -3.91 1.40 -8.22
CA CYS A 35 -3.08 0.27 -7.84
C CYS A 35 -3.50 -0.28 -6.47
N VAL A 36 -3.29 -1.58 -6.30
CA VAL A 36 -3.41 -2.28 -5.03
C VAL A 36 -2.09 -2.98 -4.75
N LEU A 37 -1.61 -2.90 -3.52
CA LEU A 37 -0.37 -3.44 -3.02
C LEU A 37 -0.66 -4.67 -2.16
N SER A 38 -0.02 -5.78 -2.49
CA SER A 38 0.04 -6.93 -1.61
C SER A 38 1.17 -6.72 -0.60
N MET A 39 0.87 -6.88 0.68
CA MET A 39 1.89 -7.00 1.73
C MET A 39 2.03 -8.46 2.14
N GLU A 40 3.23 -8.79 2.61
CA GLU A 40 3.46 -10.01 3.37
C GLU A 40 3.17 -9.76 4.85
N ALA A 41 2.95 -10.85 5.59
CA ALA A 41 2.45 -10.78 6.95
C ALA A 41 3.48 -10.33 8.00
N ASP A 42 4.76 -10.44 7.68
CA ASP A 42 5.91 -10.12 8.53
C ASP A 42 6.48 -8.71 8.26
N GLU A 43 5.87 -7.95 7.35
CA GLU A 43 6.38 -6.66 6.91
C GLU A 43 6.03 -5.54 7.92
N GLU A 44 6.93 -5.27 8.87
CA GLU A 44 6.76 -4.18 9.86
C GLU A 44 6.51 -2.80 9.21
N LEU A 45 7.09 -2.56 8.02
CA LEU A 45 6.93 -1.32 7.27
C LEU A 45 5.51 -1.12 6.71
N ALA A 46 4.65 -2.14 6.76
CA ALA A 46 3.25 -2.03 6.36
C ALA A 46 2.53 -0.90 7.12
N ALA A 47 2.79 -0.76 8.43
CA ALA A 47 2.19 0.29 9.25
C ALA A 47 2.61 1.70 8.79
N ASP A 48 3.91 1.90 8.53
CA ASP A 48 4.46 3.17 8.01
C ASP A 48 3.86 3.54 6.64
N VAL A 49 3.70 2.55 5.76
CA VAL A 49 3.12 2.76 4.42
C VAL A 49 1.64 3.16 4.54
N MET A 50 0.88 2.48 5.41
CA MET A 50 -0.51 2.82 5.67
C MET A 50 -0.66 4.22 6.27
N GLU A 51 0.23 4.64 7.17
CA GLU A 51 0.20 5.99 7.74
C GLU A 51 0.46 7.07 6.67
N ARG A 52 1.38 6.81 5.73
CA ARG A 52 1.81 7.79 4.72
C ARG A 52 0.86 7.90 3.54
N TYR A 53 0.31 6.77 3.08
CA TYR A 53 -0.42 6.68 1.82
C TYR A 53 -1.88 6.23 1.98
N GLY A 54 -2.28 5.84 3.18
CA GLY A 54 -3.60 5.29 3.48
C GLY A 54 -3.64 3.77 3.38
N ASN A 55 -4.67 3.19 3.99
CA ASN A 55 -4.88 1.74 4.05
C ASN A 55 -5.79 1.19 2.94
N ASP A 56 -6.39 2.05 2.09
CA ASP A 56 -7.35 1.63 1.06
C ASP A 56 -6.70 0.88 -0.12
N ILE A 57 -5.37 0.96 -0.25
CA ILE A 57 -4.63 0.34 -1.35
C ILE A 57 -3.94 -0.97 -0.97
N MET A 58 -4.06 -1.45 0.28
CA MET A 58 -3.30 -2.60 0.77
C MET A 58 -4.16 -3.85 0.96
N VAL A 59 -3.60 -5.01 0.60
CA VAL A 59 -4.18 -6.35 0.82
C VAL A 59 -3.12 -7.26 1.42
N ILE A 60 -3.53 -8.24 2.22
CA ILE A 60 -2.64 -9.26 2.77
C ILE A 60 -2.44 -10.44 1.80
N SER A 61 -1.23 -10.99 1.76
CA SER A 61 -0.93 -12.29 1.15
C SER A 61 -0.05 -13.10 2.09
N THR A 62 -0.28 -14.41 2.16
CA THR A 62 0.59 -15.35 2.88
C THR A 62 1.69 -15.94 1.99
N ASP A 63 1.67 -15.61 0.69
CA ASP A 63 2.55 -16.13 -0.37
C ASP A 63 2.82 -17.65 -0.31
N TYR A 64 1.77 -18.45 -0.06
CA TYR A 64 1.92 -19.90 0.01
C TYR A 64 2.22 -20.53 -1.36
N PRO A 65 3.16 -21.50 -1.49
CA PRO A 65 4.05 -22.09 -0.48
C PRO A 65 5.49 -21.56 -0.61
N HIS A 66 5.65 -20.29 -0.91
CA HIS A 66 6.94 -19.75 -1.29
C HIS A 66 7.93 -19.82 -0.12
N PRO A 67 9.20 -20.24 -0.36
CA PRO A 67 10.13 -20.57 0.70
C PRO A 67 10.64 -19.37 1.52
N ASP A 68 10.47 -18.14 1.03
CA ASP A 68 10.79 -16.92 1.78
C ASP A 68 9.56 -16.32 2.50
N SER A 69 8.37 -16.91 2.33
CA SER A 69 7.17 -16.48 3.04
C SER A 69 7.19 -16.94 4.50
N ALA A 70 6.45 -16.23 5.34
CA ALA A 70 6.21 -16.63 6.73
C ALA A 70 5.28 -17.86 6.87
N PHE A 71 4.86 -18.52 5.78
CA PHE A 71 3.99 -19.70 5.89
C PHE A 71 4.69 -20.87 6.63
N PRO A 72 4.03 -21.57 7.58
CA PRO A 72 2.59 -21.55 7.91
C PRO A 72 2.16 -20.54 8.98
N HIS A 73 3.07 -19.70 9.49
CA HIS A 73 2.84 -18.77 10.59
C HIS A 73 2.45 -17.35 10.17
N ALA A 74 2.38 -17.08 8.86
CA ALA A 74 2.05 -15.77 8.31
C ALA A 74 0.85 -15.10 9.01
N MET A 75 -0.27 -15.80 9.22
CA MET A 75 -1.42 -15.17 9.87
C MET A 75 -1.19 -14.84 11.34
N ASP A 76 -0.37 -15.62 12.06
CA ASP A 76 -0.01 -15.33 13.44
C ASP A 76 0.79 -14.02 13.50
N GLU A 77 1.80 -13.89 12.63
CA GLU A 77 2.66 -12.69 12.53
C GLU A 77 1.87 -11.45 12.12
N PHE A 78 0.94 -11.58 11.15
CA PHE A 78 0.06 -10.47 10.76
C PHE A 78 -0.75 -9.92 11.94
N PHE A 79 -1.23 -10.78 12.84
CA PHE A 79 -2.03 -10.34 13.99
C PHE A 79 -1.19 -9.67 15.10
N GLU A 80 0.12 -9.91 15.12
CA GLU A 80 1.08 -9.25 16.02
C GLU A 80 1.41 -7.81 15.57
N LEU A 81 1.17 -7.46 14.31
CA LEU A 81 1.36 -6.08 13.81
C LEU A 81 0.46 -5.08 14.55
N ASP A 82 1.06 -3.96 14.97
CA ASP A 82 0.36 -2.84 15.62
C ASP A 82 -0.42 -2.01 14.58
N LEU A 83 -1.61 -2.49 14.23
CA LEU A 83 -2.51 -1.86 13.27
C LEU A 83 -3.86 -1.53 13.94
N PRO A 84 -4.44 -0.35 13.68
CA PRO A 84 -5.81 -0.06 14.08
C PRO A 84 -6.80 -1.10 13.52
N ASP A 85 -7.83 -1.45 14.28
CA ASP A 85 -8.84 -2.45 13.89
C ASP A 85 -9.47 -2.16 12.51
N GLU A 86 -9.69 -0.89 12.18
CA GLU A 86 -10.21 -0.48 10.88
C GLU A 86 -9.26 -0.85 9.74
N SER A 87 -7.96 -0.56 9.90
CA SER A 87 -6.93 -0.91 8.92
C SER A 87 -6.83 -2.42 8.76
N ARG A 88 -6.83 -3.15 9.89
CA ARG A 88 -6.79 -4.61 9.91
C ARG A 88 -7.97 -5.20 9.12
N ARG A 89 -9.20 -4.71 9.34
CA ARG A 89 -10.39 -5.15 8.59
C ARG A 89 -10.27 -4.87 7.08
N LYS A 90 -9.79 -3.67 6.71
CA LYS A 90 -9.64 -3.30 5.30
C LYS A 90 -8.64 -4.19 4.57
N VAL A 91 -7.48 -4.40 5.17
CA VAL A 91 -6.40 -5.21 4.59
C VAL A 91 -6.78 -6.69 4.51
N LEU A 92 -7.46 -7.22 5.53
CA LEU A 92 -7.94 -8.62 5.55
C LEU A 92 -9.06 -8.86 4.54
N TRP A 93 -10.00 -7.92 4.38
CA TRP A 93 -11.24 -8.18 3.65
C TRP A 93 -11.68 -7.05 2.72
N ASP A 94 -11.97 -5.85 3.24
CA ASP A 94 -12.71 -4.83 2.46
C ASP A 94 -12.01 -4.49 1.13
N ASN A 95 -10.67 -4.39 1.14
CA ASN A 95 -9.88 -4.12 -0.05
C ASN A 95 -9.79 -5.32 -0.99
N CYS A 96 -9.67 -6.54 -0.45
CA CYS A 96 -9.69 -7.79 -1.23
C CYS A 96 -11.04 -7.97 -1.94
N ALA A 97 -12.14 -7.78 -1.21
CA ALA A 97 -13.49 -7.88 -1.74
C ALA A 97 -13.71 -6.86 -2.87
N ARG A 98 -13.25 -5.62 -2.69
CA ARG A 98 -13.27 -4.59 -3.73
C ARG A 98 -12.40 -4.94 -4.94
N LEU A 99 -11.19 -5.47 -4.72
CA LEU A 99 -10.25 -5.82 -5.78
C LEU A 99 -10.78 -6.95 -6.66
N TYR A 100 -11.33 -8.00 -6.04
CA TYR A 100 -11.82 -9.19 -6.73
C TYR A 100 -13.31 -9.15 -7.06
N ALA A 101 -13.99 -8.04 -6.76
CA ALA A 101 -15.44 -7.88 -6.91
C ALA A 101 -16.24 -9.02 -6.25
N LEU A 102 -15.86 -9.39 -5.03
CA LEU A 102 -16.58 -10.37 -4.23
C LEU A 102 -17.89 -9.75 -3.72
N GLU A 103 -19.01 -10.46 -3.90
CA GLU A 103 -20.31 -10.04 -3.38
C GLU A 103 -20.27 -10.07 -1.84
N SER A 104 -20.73 -8.98 -1.23
CA SER A 104 -20.86 -8.80 0.22
C SER A 104 -22.26 -9.13 0.71
#